data_AF-Q9T5P8-F1
#
_entry.id   AF-Q9T5P8-F1
#
_cell.length_a   1.000
_cell.length_b   1.000
_cell.length_c   1.000
_cell.angle_alpha   90.00
_cell.angle_beta   90.00
_cell.angle_gamma   90.00
#
_symmetry.space_group_name_H-M   'P 1'
#
loop_
_entity.id
_entity.type
_entity.pdbx_description
1 polymer ?
#
loop_
_entity_poly.entity_id
_entity_poly.type
_entity_poly.pdbx_seq_one_letter_code
_entity_poly.pdbx_strand_id
1 'polypeptide(L)'
;AHKSMRLKDYDVGPFIGLLMTILCGAVFFLVQVREYYWNSYSIADSVYGSVFYLLTGFHGAHVVVGTIWLMVSLARLWRGEFSSQRHFGFEACIWYWHFVDVVWVSLWFVVYLWFGGWLYMWWFKIWDGDIY
;
A
#
# COMPACT_ATOMS: atom_id res chain seq x y z
N ALA A 1 -12.99 -9.37 5.57
CA ALA A 1 -12.45 -10.73 5.40
C ALA A 1 -12.12 -11.42 6.73
N HIS A 2 -11.16 -10.92 7.53
CA HIS A 2 -10.74 -11.57 8.78
C HIS A 2 -11.86 -11.78 9.82
N LYS A 3 -12.74 -10.78 9.99
CA LYS A 3 -13.89 -10.89 10.90
C LYS A 3 -14.82 -12.05 10.51
N SER A 4 -15.10 -12.23 9.22
CA SER A 4 -15.95 -13.32 8.71
C SER A 4 -15.34 -14.69 9.01
N MET A 5 -14.03 -14.85 8.80
CA MET A 5 -13.28 -16.07 9.13
C MET A 5 -13.39 -16.44 10.62
N ARG A 6 -13.29 -15.44 11.51
CA ARG A 6 -13.44 -15.64 12.96
C ARG A 6 -14.87 -16.03 13.36
N LEU A 7 -15.87 -15.54 12.64
CA LEU A 7 -17.28 -15.89 12.85
C LEU A 7 -17.65 -17.24 12.22
N LYS A 8 -16.67 -18.00 11.70
CA LYS A 8 -16.85 -19.29 11.01
C LYS A 8 -17.68 -19.18 9.73
N ASP A 9 -17.78 -17.98 9.15
CA ASP A 9 -18.29 -17.76 7.81
C ASP A 9 -17.10 -17.81 6.84
N TYR A 10 -17.02 -18.88 6.06
CA TYR A 10 -15.95 -19.13 5.08
C TYR A 10 -16.40 -18.89 3.64
N ASP A 11 -17.66 -18.51 3.43
CA ASP A 11 -18.29 -18.53 2.12
C ASP A 11 -18.10 -17.16 1.44
N VAL A 12 -19.15 -16.34 1.45
CA VAL A 12 -19.23 -15.17 0.57
C VAL A 12 -18.47 -13.97 1.14
N GLY A 13 -18.52 -13.79 2.47
CA GLY A 13 -17.95 -12.63 3.16
C GLY A 13 -16.42 -12.51 3.04
N PRO A 14 -15.64 -13.56 3.37
CA PRO A 14 -14.18 -13.51 3.25
C PRO A 14 -13.73 -13.46 1.79
N PHE A 15 -14.43 -14.16 0.89
CA PHE A 15 -14.15 -14.16 -0.54
C PHE A 15 -14.27 -12.76 -1.15
N ILE A 16 -15.42 -12.10 -0.99
CA ILE A 16 -15.65 -10.73 -1.50
C ILE A 16 -14.64 -9.76 -0.88
N GLY A 17 -14.43 -9.85 0.44
CA GLY A 17 -13.49 -8.94 1.12
C GLY A 17 -12.05 -9.07 0.62
N LEU A 18 -11.57 -10.30 0.39
CA LEU A 18 -10.24 -10.54 -0.16
C LEU A 18 -10.14 -10.09 -1.61
N LEU A 19 -11.15 -10.40 -2.43
CA LEU A 19 -11.18 -9.97 -3.83
C LEU A 19 -11.11 -8.44 -3.95
N MET A 20 -11.91 -7.72 -3.15
CA MET A 20 -11.87 -6.26 -3.12
C MET A 20 -10.49 -5.73 -2.70
N THR A 21 -9.84 -6.35 -1.71
CA THR A 21 -8.51 -5.94 -1.26
C THR A 21 -7.45 -6.14 -2.36
N ILE A 22 -7.51 -7.26 -3.08
CA ILE A 22 -6.62 -7.54 -4.23
C ILE A 22 -6.84 -6.51 -5.34
N LEU A 23 -8.09 -6.17 -5.66
CA LEU A 23 -8.40 -5.15 -6.66
C LEU A 23 -7.87 -3.78 -6.26
N CYS A 24 -8.01 -3.39 -4.99
CA CYS A 24 -7.42 -2.15 -4.47
C CYS A 24 -5.90 -2.14 -4.62
N GLY A 25 -5.22 -3.24 -4.29
CA GLY A 25 -3.77 -3.39 -4.48
C GLY A 25 -3.33 -3.29 -5.94
N ALA A 26 -4.07 -3.92 -6.85
CA ALA A 26 -3.81 -3.85 -8.28
C ALA A 26 -4.00 -2.42 -8.83
N VAL A 27 -5.10 -1.75 -8.44
CA VAL A 27 -5.36 -0.35 -8.82
C VAL A 27 -4.25 0.56 -8.29
N PHE A 28 -3.85 0.39 -7.04
CA PHE A 28 -2.75 1.14 -6.44
C PHE A 28 -1.46 1.00 -7.26
N PHE A 29 -1.07 -0.23 -7.59
CA PHE A 29 0.14 -0.48 -8.38
C PHE A 29 0.05 0.14 -9.79
N LEU A 30 -1.10 0.07 -10.44
CA LEU A 30 -1.33 0.70 -11.75
C LEU A 30 -1.22 2.23 -11.70
N VAL A 31 -1.74 2.84 -10.64
CA VAL A 31 -1.58 4.28 -10.40
C VAL A 31 -0.11 4.63 -10.21
N GLN A 32 0.64 3.83 -9.45
CA GLN A 32 2.08 4.04 -9.25
C GLN A 32 2.90 3.95 -10.55
N VAL A 33 2.59 2.95 -11.40
CA VAL A 33 3.24 2.82 -12.71
C VAL A 33 2.91 4.01 -13.61
N ARG A 34 1.64 4.45 -13.60
CA ARG A 34 1.22 5.63 -14.37
C ARG A 34 1.94 6.89 -13.89
N GLU A 35 2.11 7.06 -12.58
CA GLU A 35 2.89 8.16 -12.03
C GLU A 35 4.32 8.15 -12.55
N TYR A 36 5.00 7.00 -12.51
CA TYR A 36 6.38 6.89 -12.99
C TYR A 36 6.53 7.22 -14.47
N TYR A 37 5.51 6.92 -15.28
CA TYR A 37 5.51 7.22 -16.71
C TYR A 37 5.29 8.71 -17.01
N TRP A 38 4.49 9.41 -16.19
CA TRP A 38 4.15 10.82 -16.39
C TRP A 38 5.03 11.81 -15.63
N ASN A 39 5.92 11.33 -14.76
CA ASN A 39 6.84 12.19 -14.02
C ASN A 39 7.81 12.91 -14.97
N SER A 40 8.07 14.18 -14.67
CA SER A 40 9.01 15.05 -15.40
C SER A 40 10.48 14.81 -15.03
N TYR A 41 10.73 13.94 -14.05
CA TYR A 41 12.05 13.59 -13.53
C TYR A 41 12.18 12.07 -13.45
N SER A 42 13.41 11.59 -13.46
CA SER A 42 13.81 10.19 -13.48
C SER A 42 14.65 9.85 -12.24
N ILE A 43 14.97 8.57 -12.07
CA ILE A 43 15.84 8.09 -10.99
C ILE A 43 17.27 8.68 -11.05
N ALA A 44 17.74 9.06 -12.24
CA ALA A 44 19.06 9.65 -12.45
C ALA A 44 19.09 11.16 -12.17
N ASP A 45 17.93 11.78 -11.93
CA ASP A 45 17.82 13.23 -11.74
C ASP A 45 17.97 13.62 -10.27
N SER A 46 19.04 14.36 -9.96
CA SER A 46 19.31 14.95 -8.63
C SER A 46 19.22 13.96 -7.46
N VAL A 47 19.40 14.45 -6.24
CA VAL A 47 19.19 13.62 -5.05
C VAL A 47 17.71 13.30 -4.84
N TYR A 48 16.82 14.22 -5.22
CA TYR A 48 15.37 14.04 -5.04
C TYR A 48 14.83 12.88 -5.87
N GLY A 49 15.15 12.83 -7.18
CA GLY A 49 14.67 11.77 -8.06
C GLY A 49 15.19 10.40 -7.61
N SER A 50 16.49 10.29 -7.28
CA SER A 50 17.05 9.03 -6.77
C SER A 50 16.36 8.53 -5.50
N VAL A 51 16.15 9.41 -4.51
CA VAL A 51 15.49 9.03 -3.24
C VAL A 51 14.00 8.72 -3.45
N PHE A 52 13.30 9.50 -4.27
CA PHE A 52 11.91 9.27 -4.63
C PHE A 52 11.72 7.86 -5.17
N TYR A 53 12.38 7.53 -6.29
CA TYR A 53 12.21 6.25 -6.97
C TYR A 53 12.69 5.05 -6.14
N LEU A 54 13.72 5.23 -5.29
CA LEU A 54 14.16 4.17 -4.38
C LEU A 54 13.09 3.87 -3.32
N LEU A 55 12.56 4.89 -2.64
CA LEU A 55 11.59 4.73 -1.56
C LEU A 55 10.24 4.21 -2.08
N THR A 56 9.68 4.86 -3.10
CA THR A 56 8.38 4.48 -3.67
C THR A 56 8.49 3.18 -4.48
N GLY A 57 9.64 2.93 -5.14
CA GLY A 57 9.91 1.69 -5.88
C GLY A 57 10.06 0.48 -4.97
N PHE A 58 10.84 0.59 -3.88
CA PHE A 58 10.98 -0.49 -2.90
C PHE A 58 9.65 -0.80 -2.21
N HIS A 59 8.90 0.23 -1.85
CA HIS A 59 7.54 0.07 -1.32
C HIS A 59 6.61 -0.60 -2.36
N GLY A 60 6.63 -0.16 -3.62
CA GLY A 60 5.85 -0.76 -4.70
C GLY A 60 6.16 -2.25 -4.90
N ALA A 61 7.42 -2.67 -4.76
CA ALA A 61 7.79 -4.08 -4.76
C ALA A 61 7.13 -4.86 -3.60
N HIS A 62 7.04 -4.27 -2.41
CA HIS A 62 6.34 -4.88 -1.27
C HIS A 62 4.84 -5.00 -1.50
N VAL A 63 4.20 -4.01 -2.14
CA VAL A 63 2.78 -4.06 -2.54
C VAL A 63 2.54 -5.24 -3.49
N VAL A 64 3.40 -5.45 -4.48
CA VAL A 64 3.28 -6.58 -5.42
C VAL A 64 3.39 -7.91 -4.68
N VAL A 65 4.39 -8.09 -3.82
CA VAL A 65 4.55 -9.30 -2.99
C VAL A 65 3.33 -9.53 -2.11
N GLY A 66 2.82 -8.48 -1.47
CA GLY A 66 1.61 -8.55 -0.63
C GLY A 66 0.37 -8.94 -1.43
N THR A 67 0.23 -8.42 -2.64
CA THR A 67 -0.91 -8.69 -3.53
C THR A 67 -0.88 -10.14 -4.01
N ILE A 68 0.31 -10.66 -4.33
CA ILE A 68 0.51 -12.08 -4.63
C ILE A 68 0.14 -12.95 -3.43
N TRP A 69 0.56 -12.58 -2.22
CA TRP A 69 0.21 -13.32 -1.02
C TRP A 69 -1.30 -13.31 -0.73
N LEU A 70 -1.99 -12.18 -0.97
CA LEU A 70 -3.45 -12.11 -0.89
C LEU A 70 -4.12 -13.02 -1.94
N MET A 71 -3.62 -13.04 -3.18
CA MET A 71 -4.13 -13.95 -4.23
C MET A 71 -3.94 -15.42 -3.84
N VAL A 72 -2.79 -15.80 -3.31
CA VAL A 72 -2.55 -17.15 -2.77
C VAL A 72 -3.53 -17.46 -1.64
N SER A 73 -3.76 -16.50 -0.74
CA SER A 73 -4.72 -16.66 0.35
C SER A 73 -6.15 -16.84 -0.16
N LEU A 74 -6.58 -16.08 -1.17
CA LEU A 74 -7.89 -16.25 -1.79
C LEU A 74 -8.03 -17.63 -2.45
N ALA A 75 -6.99 -18.11 -3.15
CA ALA A 75 -7.00 -19.45 -3.74
C ALA A 75 -7.11 -20.55 -2.69
N ARG A 76 -6.42 -20.41 -1.56
CA ARG A 76 -6.49 -21.36 -0.43
C ARG A 76 -7.84 -21.33 0.29
N LEU A 77 -8.44 -20.14 0.40
CA LEU A 77 -9.80 -19.98 0.91
C LEU A 77 -10.79 -20.74 0.02
N TRP A 78 -10.68 -20.59 -1.31
CA TRP A 78 -11.58 -21.26 -2.25
C TRP A 78 -11.44 -22.79 -2.24
N ARG A 79 -10.26 -23.31 -1.89
CA ARG A 79 -10.01 -24.74 -1.68
C ARG A 79 -10.45 -25.27 -0.31
N GLY A 80 -10.96 -24.40 0.58
CA GLY A 80 -11.37 -24.79 1.92
C GLY A 80 -10.22 -25.17 2.86
N GLU A 81 -8.99 -24.71 2.58
CA GLU A 81 -7.80 -25.09 3.36
C GLU A 81 -7.69 -24.37 4.71
N PHE A 82 -8.58 -23.41 4.99
CA PHE A 82 -8.57 -22.66 6.24
C PHE A 82 -9.61 -23.18 7.23
N SER A 83 -9.25 -23.14 8.51
CA SER A 83 -10.19 -23.35 9.61
C SER A 83 -10.03 -22.28 10.67
N SER A 84 -11.04 -22.09 11.51
CA SER A 84 -11.03 -21.11 12.62
C SER A 84 -9.85 -21.25 13.60
N GLN A 85 -9.11 -22.36 13.59
CA GLN A 85 -7.88 -22.52 14.38
C GLN A 85 -6.61 -22.65 13.54
N ARG A 86 -6.72 -22.92 12.23
CA ARG A 86 -5.58 -23.09 11.31
C ARG A 86 -5.71 -22.11 10.16
N HIS A 87 -5.35 -20.86 10.42
CA HIS A 87 -5.31 -19.80 9.42
C HIS A 87 -4.14 -18.82 9.64
N PHE A 88 -3.06 -19.25 10.31
CA PHE A 88 -1.89 -18.41 10.58
C PHE A 88 -1.29 -17.79 9.29
N GLY A 89 -1.21 -18.56 8.20
CA GLY A 89 -0.72 -18.01 6.92
C GLY A 89 -1.61 -16.89 6.35
N PHE A 90 -2.89 -16.90 6.69
CA PHE A 90 -3.82 -15.82 6.36
C PHE A 90 -3.65 -14.62 7.30
N GLU A 91 -3.48 -14.87 8.61
CA GLU A 91 -3.16 -13.81 9.56
C GLU A 91 -1.86 -13.10 9.17
N ALA A 92 -0.77 -13.84 8.92
CA ALA A 92 0.51 -13.28 8.48
C ALA A 92 0.38 -12.43 7.22
N CYS A 93 -0.46 -12.84 6.26
CA CYS A 93 -0.76 -12.06 5.07
C CYS A 93 -1.45 -10.72 5.43
N ILE A 94 -2.39 -10.71 6.38
CA ILE A 94 -3.04 -9.49 6.87
C ILE A 94 -2.02 -8.56 7.57
N TRP A 95 -1.17 -9.12 8.44
CA TRP A 95 -0.11 -8.34 9.10
C TRP A 95 0.82 -7.69 8.07
N TYR A 96 1.23 -8.45 7.06
CA TYR A 96 2.07 -7.94 5.98
C TYR A 96 1.36 -6.84 5.18
N TRP A 97 0.07 -7.01 4.86
CA TRP A 97 -0.71 -6.00 4.15
C TRP A 97 -0.82 -4.70 4.94
N HIS A 98 -1.10 -4.78 6.25
CA HIS A 98 -1.13 -3.59 7.10
C HIS A 98 0.24 -2.92 7.26
N PHE A 99 1.33 -3.69 7.29
CA PHE A 99 2.68 -3.13 7.26
C PHE A 99 2.89 -2.29 6.00
N VAL A 100 2.51 -2.82 4.83
CA VAL A 100 2.60 -2.09 3.56
C VAL A 100 1.75 -0.80 3.63
N ASP A 101 0.51 -0.86 4.11
CA ASP A 101 -0.35 0.33 4.24
C ASP A 101 0.28 1.43 5.12
N VAL A 102 0.83 1.08 6.28
CA VAL A 102 1.46 2.05 7.20
C VAL A 102 2.68 2.71 6.59
N VAL A 103 3.50 1.93 5.87
CA VAL A 103 4.67 2.46 5.15
C VAL A 103 4.20 3.43 4.06
N TRP A 104 3.12 3.10 3.33
CA TRP A 104 2.60 3.99 2.30
C TRP A 104 2.13 5.34 2.87
N VAL A 105 1.35 5.33 3.96
CA VAL A 105 0.89 6.57 4.60
C VAL A 105 2.06 7.44 5.04
N SER A 106 3.13 6.81 5.54
CA SER A 106 4.36 7.49 5.94
C SER A 106 5.07 8.11 4.72
N LEU A 107 5.20 7.37 3.62
CA LEU A 107 5.78 7.87 2.37
C LEU A 107 4.94 8.99 1.75
N TRP A 108 3.62 8.85 1.73
CA TRP A 108 2.71 9.87 1.23
C TRP A 108 2.88 11.19 2.00
N PHE A 109 2.96 11.13 3.33
CA PHE A 109 3.20 12.30 4.16
C PHE A 109 4.55 12.97 3.87
N VAL A 110 5.64 12.19 3.84
CA VAL A 110 6.99 12.74 3.69
C VAL A 110 7.23 13.23 2.26
N VAL A 111 7.01 12.37 1.27
CA VAL A 111 7.37 12.64 -0.13
C VAL A 111 6.38 13.62 -0.77
N TYR A 112 5.08 13.40 -0.59
CA TYR A 112 4.07 14.14 -1.36
C TYR A 112 3.55 15.38 -0.64
N LEU A 113 3.32 15.32 0.67
CA LEU A 113 2.84 16.49 1.41
C LEU A 113 3.96 17.44 1.83
N TRP A 114 5.01 16.90 2.46
CA TRP A 114 6.12 17.72 2.93
C TRP A 114 6.99 18.16 1.74
N PHE A 115 7.69 17.23 1.08
CA PHE A 115 8.61 17.60 0.00
C PHE A 115 7.92 17.98 -1.33
N GLY A 116 6.66 17.60 -1.55
CA GLY A 116 5.86 18.02 -2.70
C GLY A 116 5.41 19.49 -2.66
N GLY A 117 5.76 20.23 -1.61
CA GLY A 117 5.79 21.70 -1.62
C GLY A 117 4.68 22.39 -0.85
N TRP A 118 3.47 21.83 -0.73
CA TRP A 118 2.35 22.54 -0.10
C TRP A 118 2.60 22.82 1.39
N LEU A 119 2.95 21.78 2.16
CA LEU A 119 3.19 21.93 3.60
C LEU A 119 4.55 22.59 3.88
N TYR A 120 5.58 22.25 3.09
CA TYR A 120 6.90 22.86 3.21
C TYR A 120 6.85 24.37 2.98
N MET A 121 6.25 24.84 1.88
CA MET A 121 6.15 26.28 1.60
C MET A 121 5.30 27.00 2.63
N TRP A 122 4.20 26.39 3.09
CA TRP A 122 3.37 26.97 4.14
C TRP A 122 4.12 27.12 5.46
N TRP A 123 4.91 26.11 5.86
CA TRP A 123 5.73 26.15 7.08
C TRP A 123 6.74 27.32 7.08
N PHE A 124 7.46 27.52 5.97
CA PHE A 124 8.41 28.64 5.87
C PHE A 124 7.71 29.98 5.83
N LYS A 125 6.57 30.11 5.14
CA LYS A 125 5.78 31.34 5.16
C LYS A 125 5.31 31.71 6.57
N ILE A 126 4.97 30.75 7.43
CA ILE A 126 4.66 31.04 8.85
C ILE A 126 5.88 31.65 9.53
N TRP A 127 7.03 31.02 9.31
CA TRP A 127 8.28 31.39 9.97
C TRP A 127 8.79 32.76 9.55
N ASP A 128 8.62 33.09 8.26
CA ASP A 128 9.00 34.37 7.66
C ASP A 128 7.96 35.48 7.91
N GLY A 129 6.77 35.14 8.42
CA GLY A 129 5.71 36.10 8.75
C GLY A 129 4.83 36.53 7.58
N ASP A 130 4.95 35.87 6.41
CA ASP A 130 4.29 36.22 5.14
C ASP A 130 2.80 35.77 5.06
N ILE A 131 2.19 35.35 6.16
CA ILE A 131 0.79 34.84 6.19
C ILE A 131 -0.21 35.90 6.70
N TYR A 132 0.21 37.16 6.81
CA TYR A 132 -0.66 38.28 7.21
C TYR A 132 -0.64 39.39 6.17
#